data_AF-A0A173S6C8-F1
#
_entry.id   AF-A0A173S6C8-F1
#
_cell.length_a   1.000
_cell.length_b   1.000
_cell.length_c   1.000
_cell.angle_alpha   90.00
_cell.angle_beta   90.00
_cell.angle_gamma   90.00
#
_symmetry.space_group_name_H-M   'P 1'
#
loop_
_entity.id
_entity.type
_entity.pdbx_description
1 polymer ?
#
loop_
_entity_poly.entity_id
_entity_poly.type
_entity_poly.pdbx_seq_one_letter_code
_entity_poly.pdbx_strand_id
1 'polypeptide(L)'
;MELDRKAFHFDLDNKSVERFYTGKKNPWSDIQDFLESHCFEKPQYSGYESAENIVMSYQRAYGTVDKMMDKLPWFHRCVKAATFTEIGESYDVKEFLENGLQLSLPLRPETRKELHFDLGTAALSENYNSIRPNAWRGAWSLIRIFMERNGFIHTQYSGYESIAVMPIDKAMAVMEKLQQRYPWFKDSLLAASVTEVGERHDALSYIKGSHGIIVPVPAHSLEREEPDFFGSEIGDMKSATAELSKRNGLEPPKDLNRAH
;
A
#
# COMPACT_ATOMS: atom_id res chain seq x y z
N MET A 1 -6.75 -3.51 -18.47
CA MET A 1 -7.26 -2.19 -18.05
C MET A 1 -6.19 -1.61 -17.16
N GLU A 2 -5.62 -0.45 -17.49
CA GLU A 2 -4.68 0.22 -16.59
C GLU A 2 -5.45 0.91 -15.46
N LEU A 3 -5.01 0.72 -14.23
CA LEU A 3 -5.53 1.46 -13.08
C LEU A 3 -4.78 2.79 -12.92
N ASP A 4 -5.51 3.80 -12.46
CA ASP A 4 -5.04 5.19 -12.42
C ASP A 4 -3.95 5.42 -11.38
N ARG A 5 -3.78 4.54 -10.40
CA ARG A 5 -2.79 4.71 -9.32
C ARG A 5 -1.71 3.64 -9.38
N LYS A 6 -0.54 3.96 -8.85
CA LYS A 6 0.62 3.06 -8.79
C LYS A 6 1.16 2.98 -7.36
N ALA A 7 1.37 1.77 -6.87
CA ALA A 7 2.08 1.50 -5.63
C ALA A 7 3.53 1.10 -5.92
N PHE A 8 4.48 1.84 -5.38
CA PHE A 8 5.91 1.54 -5.42
C PHE A 8 6.33 0.82 -4.13
N HIS A 9 6.78 -0.42 -4.29
CA HIS A 9 7.35 -1.22 -3.21
C HIS A 9 8.81 -1.48 -3.49
N PHE A 10 9.67 -1.37 -2.48
CA PHE A 10 11.09 -1.67 -2.62
C PHE A 10 11.67 -2.23 -1.33
N ASP A 11 12.81 -2.90 -1.45
CA ASP A 11 13.61 -3.36 -0.32
C ASP A 11 15.08 -2.99 -0.55
N LEU A 12 15.75 -2.61 0.53
CA LEU A 12 17.15 -2.23 0.55
C LEU A 12 18.01 -3.37 1.12
N ASP A 13 19.22 -3.51 0.58
CA ASP A 13 20.26 -4.36 1.16
C ASP A 13 21.00 -3.58 2.25
N ASN A 14 20.83 -3.99 3.51
CA ASN A 14 21.41 -3.30 4.67
C ASN A 14 22.93 -3.16 4.57
N LYS A 15 23.64 -4.16 4.04
CA LYS A 15 25.11 -4.10 3.87
C LYS A 15 25.52 -3.03 2.85
N SER A 16 24.78 -2.94 1.76
CA SER A 16 24.98 -1.91 0.74
C SER A 16 24.63 -0.53 1.29
N VAL A 17 23.56 -0.40 2.07
CA VAL A 17 23.19 0.84 2.77
C VAL A 17 24.33 1.29 3.69
N GLU A 18 24.84 0.43 4.55
CA GLU A 18 25.99 0.74 5.43
C GLU A 18 27.22 1.23 4.66
N ARG A 19 27.43 0.71 3.45
CA ARG A 19 28.61 1.02 2.63
C ARG A 19 28.45 2.28 1.77
N PHE A 20 27.27 2.51 1.21
CA PHE A 20 27.07 3.50 0.13
C PHE A 20 26.16 4.65 0.53
N TYR A 21 25.45 4.57 1.65
CA TYR A 21 24.61 5.67 2.10
C TYR A 21 25.46 6.88 2.49
N THR A 22 25.14 8.04 1.88
CA THR A 22 25.86 9.30 2.08
C THR A 22 25.01 10.38 2.73
N GLY A 23 23.77 10.07 3.11
CA GLY A 23 22.84 11.03 3.69
C GLY A 23 23.13 11.34 5.16
N LYS A 24 22.58 12.45 5.66
CA LYS A 24 22.75 12.90 7.06
C LYS A 24 21.68 12.33 8.00
N LYS A 25 20.50 11.97 7.47
CA LYS A 25 19.39 11.36 8.22
C LYS A 25 19.49 9.83 8.17
N ASN A 26 18.39 9.12 8.40
CA ASN A 26 18.29 7.72 8.03
C ASN A 26 17.83 7.58 6.55
N PRO A 27 18.27 6.53 5.83
CA PRO A 27 18.02 6.37 4.40
C PRO A 27 16.53 6.25 4.04
N TRP A 28 15.73 5.68 4.93
CA TRP A 28 14.27 5.58 4.73
C TRP A 28 13.58 6.94 4.78
N SER A 29 14.05 7.86 5.64
CA SER A 29 13.54 9.23 5.73
C SER A 29 13.90 10.03 4.49
N ASP A 30 15.10 9.88 3.94
CA ASP A 30 15.49 10.56 2.70
C ASP A 30 14.62 10.11 1.51
N ILE A 31 14.30 8.80 1.44
CA ILE A 31 13.40 8.25 0.42
C ILE A 31 11.95 8.72 0.66
N GLN A 32 11.48 8.70 1.91
CA GLN A 32 10.14 9.17 2.26
C GLN A 32 9.94 10.64 1.89
N ASP A 33 10.85 11.52 2.35
CA ASP A 33 10.81 12.96 2.06
C ASP A 33 10.78 13.19 0.53
N PHE A 34 11.52 12.37 -0.24
CA PHE A 34 11.51 12.44 -1.69
C PHE A 34 10.17 12.02 -2.31
N LEU A 35 9.67 10.83 -1.98
CA LEU A 35 8.44 10.29 -2.56
C LEU A 35 7.21 11.12 -2.20
N GLU A 36 7.11 11.59 -0.95
CA GLU A 36 6.04 12.52 -0.50
C GLU A 36 6.08 13.84 -1.26
N SER A 37 7.27 14.33 -1.63
CA SER A 37 7.41 15.52 -2.48
C SER A 37 7.13 15.26 -3.97
N HIS A 38 6.81 14.03 -4.39
CA HIS A 38 6.53 13.65 -5.78
C HIS A 38 5.21 12.87 -5.92
N CYS A 39 4.20 13.25 -5.13
CA CYS A 39 2.83 12.72 -5.24
C CYS A 39 2.67 11.25 -4.86
N PHE A 40 3.59 10.72 -4.07
CA PHE A 40 3.46 9.41 -3.44
C PHE A 40 3.20 9.59 -1.94
N GLU A 41 2.16 8.95 -1.44
CA GLU A 41 1.79 8.95 -0.04
C GLU A 41 2.14 7.61 0.58
N LYS A 42 2.24 7.59 1.91
CA LYS A 42 2.51 6.38 2.69
C LYS A 42 1.24 5.98 3.44
N PRO A 43 0.37 5.15 2.84
CA PRO A 43 -0.90 4.80 3.48
C PRO A 43 -0.69 3.95 4.73
N GLN A 44 0.27 2.99 4.68
CA GLN A 44 0.82 2.20 5.79
C GLN A 44 2.02 1.35 5.28
N TYR A 45 3.02 1.08 6.14
CA TYR A 45 4.17 0.18 5.88
C TYR A 45 5.24 0.67 4.88
N SER A 46 5.99 -0.24 4.25
CA SER A 46 7.17 0.04 3.40
C SER A 46 6.83 0.27 1.91
N GLY A 47 5.55 0.39 1.56
CA GLY A 47 5.07 0.75 0.22
C GLY A 47 4.65 2.22 0.16
N TYR A 48 4.71 2.79 -1.04
CA TYR A 48 4.27 4.14 -1.34
C TYR A 48 3.23 4.10 -2.44
N GLU A 49 2.10 4.77 -2.27
CA GLU A 49 1.02 4.80 -3.25
C GLU A 49 0.92 6.18 -3.88
N SER A 50 0.67 6.27 -5.18
CA SER A 50 0.36 7.56 -5.77
C SER A 50 -0.90 8.15 -5.13
N ALA A 51 -0.88 9.46 -4.92
CA ALA A 51 -1.98 10.21 -4.31
C ALA A 51 -3.31 9.93 -5.04
N GLU A 52 -4.40 9.86 -4.29
CA GLU A 52 -5.71 9.41 -4.78
C GLU A 52 -6.26 10.27 -5.93
N ASN A 53 -5.93 11.55 -5.95
CA ASN A 53 -6.38 12.52 -6.95
C ASN A 53 -5.43 12.67 -8.15
N ILE A 54 -4.43 11.80 -8.31
CA ILE A 54 -3.44 11.89 -9.37
C ILE A 54 -3.44 10.61 -10.20
N VAL A 55 -3.72 10.77 -11.49
CA VAL A 55 -3.46 9.71 -12.49
C VAL A 55 -1.95 9.56 -12.62
N MET A 56 -1.46 8.38 -12.23
CA MET A 56 -0.05 8.00 -12.27
C MET A 56 0.17 6.97 -13.38
N SER A 57 0.64 7.44 -14.53
CA SER A 57 1.12 6.57 -15.60
C SER A 57 2.43 5.87 -15.21
N TYR A 58 2.77 4.77 -15.88
CA TYR A 58 4.10 4.17 -15.73
C TYR A 58 5.23 5.12 -16.14
N GLN A 59 5.04 5.93 -17.17
CA GLN A 59 6.06 6.92 -17.60
C GLN A 59 6.33 7.95 -16.49
N ARG A 60 5.29 8.51 -15.86
CA ARG A 60 5.43 9.43 -14.73
C ARG A 60 6.04 8.75 -13.51
N ALA A 61 5.67 7.51 -13.23
CA ALA A 61 6.19 6.73 -12.12
C ALA A 61 7.70 6.46 -12.29
N TYR A 62 8.13 6.00 -13.47
CA TYR A 62 9.55 5.79 -13.79
C TYR A 62 10.34 7.09 -13.87
N GLY A 63 9.77 8.18 -14.40
CA GLY A 63 10.41 9.49 -14.38
C GLY A 63 10.61 10.04 -12.95
N THR A 64 9.75 9.66 -12.00
CA THR A 64 9.98 9.93 -10.57
C THR A 64 11.16 9.13 -10.02
N VAL A 65 11.30 7.87 -10.43
CA VAL A 65 12.44 7.02 -10.05
C VAL A 65 13.75 7.56 -10.63
N ASP A 66 13.77 8.08 -11.85
CA ASP A 66 14.95 8.71 -12.43
C ASP A 66 15.40 9.92 -11.59
N LYS A 67 14.47 10.83 -11.30
CA LYS A 67 14.73 11.98 -10.41
C LYS A 67 15.19 11.53 -9.01
N MET A 68 14.68 10.40 -8.52
CA MET A 68 15.10 9.83 -7.24
C MET A 68 16.55 9.34 -7.30
N MET A 69 16.94 8.66 -8.38
CA MET A 69 18.31 8.17 -8.57
C MET A 69 19.31 9.31 -8.73
N ASP A 70 18.91 10.41 -9.37
CA ASP A 70 19.73 11.62 -9.49
C ASP A 70 19.93 12.30 -8.13
N LYS A 71 18.86 12.42 -7.33
CA LYS A 71 18.91 13.09 -6.02
C LYS A 71 19.52 12.21 -4.92
N LEU A 72 19.34 10.89 -5.01
CA LEU A 72 19.84 9.88 -4.09
C LEU A 72 20.72 8.86 -4.83
N PRO A 73 21.95 9.22 -5.27
CA PRO A 73 22.80 8.34 -6.08
C PRO A 73 23.19 7.02 -5.41
N TRP A 74 23.03 6.90 -4.10
CA TRP A 74 23.27 5.65 -3.37
C TRP A 74 22.13 4.63 -3.56
N PHE A 75 20.92 5.08 -3.91
CA PHE A 75 19.71 4.25 -3.93
C PHE A 75 19.83 3.04 -4.86
N HIS A 76 20.27 3.24 -6.12
CA HIS A 76 20.42 2.15 -7.07
C HIS A 76 21.43 1.08 -6.62
N ARG A 77 22.43 1.46 -5.81
CA ARG A 77 23.42 0.53 -5.25
C ARG A 77 22.81 -0.30 -4.13
N CYS A 78 21.91 0.29 -3.36
CA CYS A 78 21.32 -0.31 -2.16
C CYS A 78 20.05 -1.10 -2.44
N VAL A 79 19.28 -0.79 -3.48
CA VAL A 79 18.04 -1.51 -3.77
C VAL A 79 18.32 -2.97 -4.15
N LYS A 80 17.54 -3.92 -3.62
CA LYS A 80 17.62 -5.35 -3.95
C LYS A 80 16.30 -5.93 -4.47
N ALA A 81 15.20 -5.21 -4.27
CA ALA A 81 13.90 -5.49 -4.87
C ALA A 81 13.18 -4.17 -5.10
N ALA A 82 12.47 -4.03 -6.22
CA ALA A 82 11.61 -2.88 -6.49
C ALA A 82 10.52 -3.26 -7.48
N THR A 83 9.27 -2.89 -7.19
CA THR A 83 8.12 -3.21 -8.02
C THR A 83 7.15 -2.04 -8.06
N PHE A 84 6.59 -1.77 -9.23
CA PHE A 84 5.37 -0.98 -9.37
C PHE A 84 4.17 -1.90 -9.48
N THR A 85 3.13 -1.63 -8.71
CA THR A 85 1.85 -2.34 -8.76
C THR A 85 0.77 -1.35 -9.16
N GLU A 86 -0.04 -1.68 -10.15
CA GLU A 86 -1.27 -0.93 -10.42
C GLU A 86 -2.23 -1.12 -9.25
N ILE A 87 -2.74 -0.01 -8.73
CA ILE A 87 -3.76 -0.01 -7.69
C ILE A 87 -4.92 0.88 -8.14
N GLY A 88 -6.13 0.50 -7.77
CA GLY A 88 -7.34 1.21 -8.12
C GLY A 88 -7.94 1.91 -6.91
N GLU A 89 -9.27 1.92 -6.88
CA GLU A 89 -10.01 2.43 -5.73
C GLU A 89 -9.83 1.50 -4.52
N SER A 90 -9.82 2.10 -3.34
CA SER A 90 -9.87 1.40 -2.06
C SER A 90 -11.19 1.73 -1.39
N TYR A 91 -11.91 0.69 -0.98
CA TYR A 91 -13.23 0.81 -0.38
C TYR A 91 -13.14 0.46 1.10
N ASP A 92 -13.57 1.36 1.98
CA ASP A 92 -13.86 1.00 3.36
C ASP A 92 -15.06 0.06 3.38
N VAL A 93 -14.85 -1.14 3.91
CA VAL A 93 -15.87 -2.18 3.99
C VAL A 93 -16.20 -2.55 5.43
N LYS A 94 -15.71 -1.83 6.43
CA LYS A 94 -16.01 -2.12 7.83
C LYS A 94 -17.53 -2.09 8.08
N GLU A 95 -18.18 -1.00 7.70
CA GLU A 95 -19.64 -0.85 7.90
C GLU A 95 -20.44 -1.89 7.13
N PHE A 96 -19.96 -2.30 5.95
CA PHE A 96 -20.56 -3.39 5.18
C PHE A 96 -20.49 -4.71 5.96
N LEU A 97 -19.31 -5.05 6.48
CA LEU A 97 -19.10 -6.28 7.25
C LEU A 97 -19.93 -6.26 8.55
N GLU A 98 -20.08 -5.09 9.17
CA GLU A 98 -20.86 -4.93 10.40
C GLU A 98 -22.37 -4.98 10.18
N ASN A 99 -22.89 -4.36 9.13
CA ASN A 99 -24.33 -4.14 8.97
C ASN A 99 -24.97 -4.97 7.85
N GLY A 100 -24.18 -5.71 7.05
CA GLY A 100 -24.67 -6.51 5.93
C GLY A 100 -25.35 -5.68 4.84
N LEU A 101 -24.94 -4.42 4.69
CA LEU A 101 -25.43 -3.52 3.64
C LEU A 101 -25.15 -4.10 2.27
N GLN A 102 -25.96 -3.82 1.25
CA GLN A 102 -25.67 -4.28 -0.10
C GLN A 102 -24.65 -3.33 -0.74
N LEU A 103 -23.42 -3.79 -0.99
CA LEU A 103 -22.40 -3.00 -1.69
C LEU A 103 -22.79 -2.84 -3.15
N SER A 104 -23.15 -1.62 -3.56
CA SER A 104 -23.16 -1.22 -4.97
C SER A 104 -21.78 -0.69 -5.35
N LEU A 105 -20.76 -1.54 -5.29
CA LEU A 105 -19.41 -1.15 -5.74
C LEU A 105 -19.29 -1.22 -7.26
N PRO A 106 -18.42 -0.41 -7.87
CA PRO A 106 -18.10 -0.54 -9.28
C PRO A 106 -17.65 -1.98 -9.58
N LEU A 107 -18.33 -2.61 -10.53
CA LEU A 107 -17.96 -3.93 -11.02
C LEU A 107 -16.76 -3.77 -11.95
N ARG A 108 -15.54 -3.77 -11.39
CA ARG A 108 -14.32 -4.07 -12.16
C ARG A 108 -13.91 -5.51 -11.86
N PRO A 109 -14.54 -6.50 -12.51
CA PRO A 109 -14.28 -7.91 -12.26
C PRO A 109 -12.87 -8.33 -12.71
N GLU A 110 -12.14 -7.49 -13.46
CA GLU A 110 -10.86 -7.82 -14.09
C GLU A 110 -9.62 -7.57 -13.21
N THR A 111 -9.78 -7.08 -11.99
CA THR A 111 -8.64 -6.84 -11.07
C THR A 111 -8.54 -7.91 -9.98
N ARG A 112 -7.32 -8.12 -9.47
CA ARG A 112 -7.12 -8.81 -8.19
C ARG A 112 -7.64 -7.90 -7.06
N LYS A 113 -7.87 -8.47 -5.87
CA LYS A 113 -8.38 -7.77 -4.70
C LYS A 113 -7.40 -7.95 -3.55
N GLU A 114 -6.99 -6.84 -2.96
CA GLU A 114 -6.25 -6.83 -1.72
C GLU A 114 -7.18 -6.44 -0.59
N LEU A 115 -7.22 -7.26 0.45
CA LEU A 115 -7.99 -7.10 1.66
C LEU A 115 -7.03 -6.74 2.78
N HIS A 116 -7.31 -5.65 3.47
CA HIS A 116 -6.61 -5.27 4.69
C HIS A 116 -7.63 -5.08 5.80
N PHE A 117 -7.29 -5.50 7.02
CA PHE A 117 -8.14 -5.29 8.18
C PHE A 117 -7.33 -5.11 9.45
N ASP A 118 -7.90 -4.48 10.46
CA ASP A 118 -7.29 -4.37 11.78
C ASP A 118 -8.21 -4.94 12.87
N LEU A 119 -7.62 -5.64 13.84
CA LEU A 119 -8.35 -6.27 14.94
C LEU A 119 -7.89 -5.68 16.27
N GLY A 120 -8.85 -5.17 17.05
CA GLY A 120 -8.62 -4.65 18.38
C GLY A 120 -8.26 -5.77 19.35
N THR A 121 -7.04 -5.75 19.90
CA THR A 121 -6.57 -6.82 20.80
C THR A 121 -7.44 -7.01 22.05
N ALA A 122 -7.99 -5.92 22.61
CA ALA A 122 -8.91 -5.98 23.75
C ALA A 122 -10.22 -6.67 23.38
N ALA A 123 -10.90 -6.18 22.33
CA ALA A 123 -12.14 -6.76 21.81
C ALA A 123 -11.94 -8.22 21.38
N LEU A 124 -10.82 -8.53 20.72
CA LEU A 124 -10.47 -9.89 20.34
C LEU A 124 -10.29 -10.77 21.57
N SER A 125 -9.58 -10.31 22.60
CA SER A 125 -9.41 -11.10 23.82
C SER A 125 -10.72 -11.34 24.56
N GLU A 126 -11.66 -10.40 24.52
CA GLU A 126 -12.96 -10.49 25.18
C GLU A 126 -13.93 -11.41 24.41
N ASN A 127 -13.98 -11.29 23.08
CA ASN A 127 -14.92 -12.02 22.23
C ASN A 127 -14.43 -13.41 21.83
N TYR A 128 -13.12 -13.69 21.95
CA TYR A 128 -12.53 -14.98 21.62
C TYR A 128 -12.78 -15.99 22.74
N ASN A 129 -14.01 -16.51 22.77
CA ASN A 129 -14.52 -17.50 23.73
C ASN A 129 -13.62 -18.75 23.79
N SER A 130 -12.63 -18.76 24.70
CA SER A 130 -11.69 -19.86 24.90
C SER A 130 -11.40 -20.08 26.38
N ILE A 131 -11.39 -21.36 26.78
CA ILE A 131 -11.03 -21.79 28.13
C ILE A 131 -9.53 -21.58 28.40
N ARG A 132 -8.70 -21.55 27.35
CA ARG A 132 -7.25 -21.34 27.47
C ARG A 132 -6.93 -19.84 27.46
N PRO A 133 -6.20 -19.32 28.47
CA PRO A 133 -5.71 -17.95 28.45
C PRO A 133 -4.89 -17.65 27.19
N ASN A 134 -5.01 -16.43 26.66
CA ASN A 134 -4.26 -15.97 25.48
C ASN A 134 -4.47 -16.77 24.17
N ALA A 135 -5.46 -17.67 24.11
CA ALA A 135 -5.73 -18.44 22.89
C ALA A 135 -6.10 -17.56 21.69
N TRP A 136 -6.60 -16.36 21.94
CA TRP A 136 -6.92 -15.34 20.94
C TRP A 136 -5.71 -14.93 20.09
N ARG A 137 -4.48 -15.12 20.57
CA ARG A 137 -3.25 -14.92 19.78
C ARG A 137 -3.18 -15.86 18.57
N GLY A 138 -3.90 -16.99 18.60
CA GLY A 138 -4.04 -17.91 17.47
C GLY A 138 -5.00 -17.43 16.38
N ALA A 139 -5.76 -16.35 16.60
CA ALA A 139 -6.73 -15.80 15.65
C ALA A 139 -6.12 -15.53 14.27
N TRP A 140 -4.96 -14.89 14.21
CA TRP A 140 -4.25 -14.60 12.95
C TRP A 140 -3.89 -15.86 12.17
N SER A 141 -3.53 -16.95 12.85
CA SER A 141 -3.26 -18.23 12.18
C SER A 141 -4.53 -18.84 11.60
N LEU A 142 -5.64 -18.76 12.33
CA LEU A 142 -6.95 -19.25 11.85
C LEU A 142 -7.44 -18.46 10.64
N ILE A 143 -7.30 -17.13 10.67
CA ILE A 143 -7.66 -16.26 9.55
C ILE A 143 -6.75 -16.56 8.36
N ARG A 144 -5.44 -16.64 8.55
CA ARG A 144 -4.48 -16.93 7.47
C ARG A 144 -4.83 -18.22 6.74
N ILE A 145 -5.00 -19.32 7.48
CA ILE A 145 -5.37 -20.62 6.90
C ILE A 145 -6.70 -20.52 6.15
N PHE A 146 -7.67 -19.79 6.69
CA PHE A 146 -8.96 -19.59 6.03
C PHE A 146 -8.81 -18.80 4.73
N MET A 147 -8.10 -17.67 4.75
CA MET A 147 -7.88 -16.82 3.57
C MET A 147 -7.12 -17.57 2.47
N GLU A 148 -6.06 -18.28 2.83
CA GLU A 148 -5.26 -19.09 1.89
C GLU A 148 -6.12 -20.18 1.21
N ARG A 149 -7.02 -20.83 1.95
CA ARG A 149 -7.97 -21.80 1.38
C ARG A 149 -9.02 -21.19 0.47
N ASN A 150 -9.28 -19.89 0.59
CA ASN A 150 -10.26 -19.17 -0.22
C ASN A 150 -9.62 -18.39 -1.38
N GLY A 151 -8.37 -18.73 -1.75
CA GLY A 151 -7.72 -18.20 -2.94
C GLY A 151 -7.03 -16.86 -2.74
N PHE A 152 -6.67 -16.53 -1.50
CA PHE A 152 -5.82 -15.40 -1.17
C PHE A 152 -4.40 -15.87 -0.81
N ILE A 153 -3.43 -14.99 -0.92
CA ILE A 153 -2.09 -15.16 -0.38
C ILE A 153 -1.87 -14.08 0.69
N HIS A 154 -1.28 -14.49 1.81
CA HIS A 154 -0.88 -13.54 2.85
C HIS A 154 0.22 -12.63 2.31
N THR A 155 0.03 -11.32 2.45
CA THR A 155 1.05 -10.32 2.10
C THR A 155 1.79 -9.89 3.35
N GLN A 156 1.42 -8.77 3.94
CA GLN A 156 2.04 -8.22 5.14
C GLN A 156 0.98 -7.98 6.23
N TYR A 157 1.32 -8.23 7.48
CA TYR A 157 0.43 -8.01 8.63
C TYR A 157 -0.93 -8.69 8.45
N SER A 158 -2.02 -7.92 8.41
CA SER A 158 -3.38 -8.38 8.18
C SER A 158 -3.83 -8.18 6.72
N GLY A 159 -2.88 -8.03 5.80
CA GLY A 159 -3.07 -7.92 4.36
C GLY A 159 -3.11 -9.27 3.65
N TYR A 160 -4.03 -9.40 2.69
CA TYR A 160 -4.23 -10.59 1.88
C TYR A 160 -4.60 -10.19 0.46
N GLU A 161 -3.96 -10.77 -0.55
CA GLU A 161 -4.29 -10.50 -1.94
C GLU A 161 -4.81 -11.75 -2.63
N SER A 162 -5.84 -11.61 -3.46
CA SER A 162 -6.35 -12.71 -4.27
C SER A 162 -5.28 -13.22 -5.24
N ILE A 163 -5.08 -14.52 -5.32
CA ILE A 163 -4.08 -15.17 -6.19
C ILE A 163 -4.36 -14.89 -7.68
N ALA A 164 -5.64 -14.84 -8.04
CA ALA A 164 -6.12 -14.56 -9.38
C ALA A 164 -7.11 -13.41 -9.35
N VAL A 165 -7.41 -12.87 -10.54
CA VAL A 165 -8.48 -11.88 -10.74
C VAL A 165 -9.75 -12.34 -10.03
N MET A 166 -10.34 -11.44 -9.25
CA MET A 166 -11.47 -11.74 -8.39
C MET A 166 -12.46 -10.57 -8.40
N PRO A 167 -13.74 -10.81 -8.74
CA PRO A 167 -14.75 -9.76 -8.62
C PRO A 167 -14.99 -9.43 -7.14
N ILE A 168 -15.37 -8.18 -6.87
CA ILE A 168 -15.41 -7.67 -5.50
C ILE A 168 -16.47 -8.36 -4.62
N ASP A 169 -17.62 -8.71 -5.19
CA ASP A 169 -18.67 -9.49 -4.52
C ASP A 169 -18.17 -10.84 -4.02
N LYS A 170 -17.29 -11.51 -4.78
CA LYS A 170 -16.65 -12.76 -4.37
C LYS A 170 -15.69 -12.54 -3.20
N ALA A 171 -14.91 -11.46 -3.21
CA ALA A 171 -14.04 -11.12 -2.09
C ALA A 171 -14.85 -10.83 -0.83
N MET A 172 -15.95 -10.08 -0.95
CA MET A 172 -16.87 -9.80 0.16
C MET A 172 -17.55 -11.07 0.69
N ALA A 173 -17.98 -11.97 -0.20
CA ALA A 173 -18.55 -13.25 0.20
C ALA A 173 -17.55 -14.13 0.99
N VAL A 174 -16.25 -14.03 0.71
CA VAL A 174 -15.22 -14.70 1.53
C VAL A 174 -15.13 -14.07 2.91
N MET A 175 -15.16 -12.74 3.01
CA MET A 175 -15.15 -12.02 4.29
C MET A 175 -16.41 -12.29 5.13
N GLU A 176 -17.58 -12.43 4.51
CA GLU A 176 -18.80 -12.87 5.20
C GLU A 176 -18.67 -14.29 5.74
N LYS A 177 -18.16 -15.23 4.94
CA LYS A 177 -17.90 -16.61 5.39
C LYS A 177 -16.88 -16.66 6.53
N LEU A 178 -15.87 -15.78 6.52
CA LEU A 178 -14.89 -15.66 7.60
C LEU A 178 -15.58 -15.27 8.91
N GLN A 179 -16.47 -14.28 8.88
CA GLN A 179 -17.23 -13.83 10.05
C GLN A 179 -18.21 -14.88 10.57
N GLN A 180 -18.90 -15.58 9.65
CA GLN A 180 -19.78 -16.69 10.04
C GLN A 180 -19.00 -17.83 10.71
N ARG A 181 -17.78 -18.10 10.23
CA ARG A 181 -16.92 -19.13 10.78
C ARG A 181 -16.31 -18.73 12.13
N TYR A 182 -15.96 -17.45 12.27
CA TYR A 182 -15.31 -16.88 13.44
C TYR A 182 -16.08 -15.63 13.91
N PRO A 183 -17.15 -15.80 14.72
CA PRO A 183 -18.00 -14.69 15.14
C PRO A 183 -17.23 -13.53 15.81
N TRP A 184 -16.17 -13.86 16.56
CA TRP A 184 -15.29 -12.88 17.21
C TRP A 184 -14.58 -11.94 16.21
N PHE A 185 -14.49 -12.29 14.92
CA PHE A 185 -13.80 -11.47 13.93
C PHE A 185 -14.51 -10.12 13.76
N LYS A 186 -15.84 -10.16 13.57
CA LYS A 186 -16.66 -8.96 13.38
C LYS A 186 -16.59 -8.04 14.59
N ASP A 187 -16.78 -8.61 15.78
CA ASP A 187 -16.82 -7.84 17.03
C ASP A 187 -15.46 -7.27 17.44
N SER A 188 -14.38 -7.72 16.78
CA SER A 188 -13.02 -7.23 17.00
C SER A 188 -12.53 -6.29 15.91
N LEU A 189 -13.32 -6.04 14.87
CA LEU A 189 -12.89 -5.32 13.67
C LEU A 189 -12.80 -3.81 13.94
N LEU A 190 -11.59 -3.24 13.78
CA LEU A 190 -11.37 -1.80 13.91
C LEU A 190 -11.43 -1.07 12.57
N ALA A 191 -10.93 -1.71 11.52
CA ALA A 191 -10.91 -1.20 10.15
C ALA A 191 -10.92 -2.37 9.17
N ALA A 192 -11.48 -2.17 7.98
CA ALA A 192 -11.36 -3.10 6.88
C ALA A 192 -11.45 -2.36 5.55
N SER A 193 -10.56 -2.67 4.62
CA SER A 193 -10.58 -2.12 3.28
C SER A 193 -10.40 -3.20 2.22
N VAL A 194 -10.95 -2.94 1.03
CA VAL A 194 -10.69 -3.72 -0.18
C VAL A 194 -10.13 -2.79 -1.24
N THR A 195 -8.92 -3.08 -1.70
CA THR A 195 -8.24 -2.33 -2.76
C THR A 195 -8.22 -3.15 -4.05
N GLU A 196 -8.51 -2.51 -5.17
CA GLU A 196 -8.30 -3.11 -6.49
C GLU A 196 -6.82 -3.16 -6.83
N VAL A 197 -6.33 -4.33 -7.26
CA VAL A 197 -4.92 -4.54 -7.61
C VAL A 197 -4.80 -5.05 -9.04
N GLY A 198 -4.09 -4.31 -9.87
CA GLY A 198 -3.84 -4.61 -11.28
C GLY A 198 -2.51 -5.32 -11.50
N GLU A 199 -1.84 -5.02 -12.61
CA GLU A 199 -0.57 -5.67 -12.94
C GLU A 199 0.57 -5.25 -12.01
N ARG A 200 1.55 -6.15 -11.88
CA ARG A 200 2.81 -5.91 -11.18
C ARG A 200 3.95 -5.91 -12.15
N HIS A 201 4.80 -4.92 -12.00
CA HIS A 201 5.90 -4.67 -12.90
C HIS A 201 7.21 -4.57 -12.11
N ASP A 202 8.22 -5.34 -12.52
CA ASP A 202 9.56 -5.30 -11.91
C ASP A 202 10.26 -3.99 -12.27
N ALA A 203 10.59 -3.20 -11.25
CA ALA A 203 11.33 -1.95 -11.40
C ALA A 203 12.82 -2.11 -11.07
N LEU A 204 13.24 -3.26 -10.51
CA LEU A 204 14.61 -3.46 -10.08
C LEU A 204 15.60 -3.39 -11.25
N SER A 205 15.27 -4.09 -12.33
CA SER A 205 16.11 -4.17 -13.54
C SER A 205 16.32 -2.80 -14.20
N TYR A 206 15.31 -1.94 -14.12
CA TYR A 206 15.39 -0.54 -14.55
C TYR A 206 16.36 0.25 -13.66
N ILE A 207 16.13 0.23 -12.34
CA ILE A 207 16.95 0.96 -11.36
C ILE A 207 18.42 0.54 -11.39
N LYS A 208 18.71 -0.76 -11.60
CA LYS A 208 20.07 -1.30 -11.48
C LYS A 208 21.03 -0.95 -12.61
N GLY A 209 20.59 -0.32 -13.70
CA GLY A 209 21.55 0.05 -14.75
C GLY A 209 21.09 -0.11 -16.19
N SER A 210 19.82 -0.39 -16.47
CA SER A 210 19.31 -0.35 -17.85
C SER A 210 19.05 1.10 -18.29
N HIS A 211 19.96 2.02 -17.97
CA HIS A 211 19.86 3.44 -18.33
C HIS A 211 19.96 3.53 -19.86
N GLY A 212 18.84 3.85 -20.52
CA GLY A 212 18.75 4.02 -21.97
C GLY A 212 17.81 3.04 -22.69
N ILE A 213 17.06 2.19 -21.98
CA ILE A 213 16.09 1.28 -22.59
C ILE A 213 14.69 1.74 -22.19
N ILE A 214 13.84 1.87 -23.21
CA ILE A 214 12.37 2.03 -23.20
C ILE A 214 11.80 1.79 -21.80
N VAL A 215 11.08 2.79 -21.25
CA VAL A 215 10.34 2.63 -20.00
C VAL A 215 9.60 1.30 -20.09
N PRO A 216 9.84 0.34 -19.17
CA PRO A 216 9.23 -0.96 -19.26
C PRO A 216 7.77 -0.77 -18.82
N VAL A 217 6.96 -0.38 -19.80
CA VAL A 217 5.54 -0.09 -19.67
C VAL A 217 4.80 -1.35 -20.14
N PRO A 218 3.85 -1.88 -19.35
CA PRO A 218 2.97 -2.93 -19.83
C PRO A 218 2.29 -2.54 -21.14
N ALA A 219 2.05 -3.52 -22.02
CA ALA A 219 1.55 -3.26 -23.36
C ALA A 219 0.22 -2.47 -23.36
N HIS A 220 -0.64 -2.68 -22.36
CA HIS A 220 -1.92 -1.98 -22.22
C HIS A 220 -1.81 -0.52 -21.78
N SER A 221 -0.63 -0.07 -21.35
CA SER A 221 -0.37 1.31 -20.91
C SER A 221 0.21 2.20 -22.01
N LEU A 222 0.53 1.65 -23.19
CA LEU A 222 1.06 2.41 -24.33
C LEU A 222 -0.03 3.21 -25.08
N GLU A 223 -1.31 2.94 -24.81
CA GLU A 223 -2.45 3.54 -25.52
C GLU A 223 -3.03 4.80 -24.84
N ARG A 224 -2.52 5.20 -23.66
CA ARG A 224 -2.96 6.42 -22.96
C ARG A 224 -2.12 7.62 -23.40
N GLU A 225 -2.74 8.64 -24.01
CA GLU A 225 -2.12 9.94 -24.26
C GLU A 225 -1.87 10.69 -22.93
N GLU A 226 -0.65 11.18 -22.71
CA GLU A 226 -0.31 11.97 -21.52
C GLU A 226 -0.66 13.46 -21.71
N PRO A 227 -1.21 14.13 -20.68
CA PRO A 227 -1.18 15.59 -20.61
C PRO A 227 0.27 16.08 -20.38
N ASP A 228 0.72 17.05 -21.19
CA ASP A 228 2.07 17.64 -21.12
C ASP A 228 2.41 18.15 -19.71
N PHE A 229 3.30 17.44 -19.00
CA PHE A 229 3.64 17.72 -17.59
C PHE A 229 5.00 18.43 -17.37
N PHE A 230 5.77 18.69 -18.43
CA PHE A 230 7.08 19.32 -18.31
C PHE A 230 6.98 20.84 -18.18
N GLY A 231 6.71 21.38 -16.98
CA GLY A 231 6.59 22.83 -16.83
C GLY A 231 6.70 23.45 -15.44
N SER A 232 5.68 23.32 -14.60
CA SER A 232 5.41 24.41 -13.64
C SER A 232 5.15 24.04 -12.16
N GLU A 233 4.97 22.77 -11.80
CA GLU A 233 4.30 22.44 -10.53
C GLU A 233 5.18 22.29 -9.29
N ILE A 234 6.49 22.57 -9.33
CA ILE A 234 7.31 22.54 -8.10
C ILE A 234 6.88 23.65 -7.10
N GLY A 235 6.27 24.73 -7.60
CA GLY A 235 5.77 25.84 -6.78
C GLY A 235 4.47 25.54 -6.04
N ASP A 236 3.52 24.88 -6.70
CA ASP A 236 2.17 24.67 -6.17
C ASP A 236 2.07 23.46 -5.22
N MET A 237 3.04 22.53 -5.32
CA MET A 237 3.04 21.26 -4.62
C MET A 237 3.26 21.38 -3.10
N LYS A 238 3.99 22.40 -2.63
CA LYS A 238 4.14 22.67 -1.17
C LYS A 238 2.82 23.08 -0.51
N SER A 239 1.91 23.73 -1.23
CA SER A 239 0.61 24.14 -0.70
C SER A 239 -0.33 22.95 -0.52
N ALA A 240 -0.32 21.99 -1.45
CA ALA A 240 -1.15 20.79 -1.35
C ALA A 240 -0.74 19.89 -0.18
N THR A 241 0.57 19.68 0.04
CA THR A 241 1.08 18.91 1.19
C THR A 241 0.79 19.60 2.53
N ALA A 242 0.81 20.94 2.58
CA ALA A 242 0.47 21.70 3.77
C ALA A 242 -1.03 21.62 4.13
N GLU A 243 -1.91 21.54 3.14
CA GLU A 243 -3.36 21.37 3.36
C GLU A 243 -3.71 19.93 3.82
N LEU A 244 -3.00 18.91 3.32
CA LEU A 244 -3.14 17.51 3.78
C LEU A 244 -2.64 17.31 5.23
N SER A 245 -1.51 17.94 5.58
CA SER A 245 -0.98 17.94 6.95
C SER A 245 -1.96 18.59 7.96
N LYS A 246 -2.71 19.61 7.56
CA LYS A 246 -3.73 20.24 8.42
C LYS A 246 -4.97 19.37 8.61
N ARG A 247 -5.32 18.53 7.62
CA ARG A 247 -6.46 17.60 7.71
C ARG A 247 -6.18 16.40 8.63
N ASN A 248 -4.94 15.92 8.68
CA ASN A 248 -4.57 14.72 9.44
C ASN A 248 -4.13 14.98 10.90
N GLY A 249 -4.67 16.02 11.53
CA GLY A 249 -4.38 16.51 12.88
C GLY A 249 -3.71 15.50 13.84
N LEU A 250 -2.38 15.46 13.79
CA LEU A 250 -1.49 14.84 14.76
C LEU A 250 -0.43 15.89 15.07
N GLU A 251 -0.76 16.83 15.96
CA GLU A 251 0.29 17.55 16.67
C GLU A 251 1.12 16.53 17.45
N PRO A 252 2.45 16.53 17.31
CA PRO A 252 3.30 15.75 18.20
C PRO A 252 3.14 16.28 19.63
N PRO A 253 3.12 15.41 20.67
CA PRO A 253 3.07 15.87 22.04
C PRO A 253 4.25 16.81 22.32
N LYS A 254 3.93 18.05 22.69
CA LYS A 254 4.90 18.95 23.32
C LYS A 254 5.22 18.41 24.71
N ASP A 255 6.51 18.46 25.04
CA ASP A 255 7.11 18.33 26.37
C ASP A 255 7.13 16.94 27.02
N LEU A 256 8.29 16.27 26.92
CA LEU A 256 8.86 15.52 28.04
C LEU A 256 10.38 15.76 28.10
N ASN A 257 10.75 16.98 28.49
CA ASN A 257 12.03 17.28 29.12
C ASN A 257 11.73 17.91 30.48
N ARG A 258 11.67 17.09 31.55
CA ARG A 258 12.13 17.46 32.90
C ARG A 258 11.96 16.32 33.92
N ALA A 259 13.11 16.03 34.54
CA ALA A 259 13.32 15.78 35.96
C ALA A 259 13.23 14.33 36.51
N HIS A 260 14.43 13.90 36.95
CA HIS A 260 14.82 12.86 37.91
C HIS A 260 15.00 11.43 37.40
#